data_AF-A0A7R9VNV8-F1
#
_entry.id   AF-A0A7R9VNV8-F1
#
_cell.length_a   1.000
_cell.length_b   1.000
_cell.length_c   1.000
_cell.angle_alpha   90.00
_cell.angle_beta   90.00
_cell.angle_gamma   90.00
#
_symmetry.space_group_name_H-M   'P 1'
#
loop_
_entity.id
_entity.type
_entity.pdbx_description
1 polymer ?
#
loop_
_entity_poly.entity_id
_entity_poly.type
_entity_poly.pdbx_seq_one_letter_code
_entity_poly.pdbx_strand_id
1 'polypeptide(L)'
;SGLTVTYASTLVGSDCPPTIGLLALKAAVTSTWPGYFSGWTTGTDPCSDSWTGVTCTGTKVTALDLSFYNFEGTLPADLSKTADLKTLQLSGNQFAGSLPA
;
A
#
# COMPACT_ATOMS: atom_id res chain seq x y z
N SER A 1 -2.02 -24.08 -10.19
CA SER A 1 -1.99 -24.18 -8.71
C SER A 1 -2.23 -22.79 -8.16
N GLY A 2 -3.50 -22.42 -7.94
CA GLY A 2 -3.85 -21.08 -7.46
C GLY A 2 -3.79 -21.02 -5.95
N LEU A 3 -3.05 -20.08 -5.39
CA LEU A 3 -3.05 -19.82 -3.96
C LEU A 3 -4.27 -18.94 -3.65
N THR A 4 -5.31 -19.52 -3.08
CA THR A 4 -6.40 -18.80 -2.44
C THR A 4 -5.89 -18.18 -1.14
N VAL A 5 -5.97 -16.85 -1.04
CA VAL A 5 -5.74 -16.13 0.22
C VAL A 5 -7.03 -16.16 1.02
N THR A 6 -7.04 -16.90 2.12
CA THR A 6 -8.17 -16.98 3.05
C THR A 6 -8.02 -15.87 4.10
N TYR A 7 -8.92 -14.88 4.10
CA TYR A 7 -8.97 -13.87 5.16
C TYR A 7 -9.78 -14.43 6.34
N ALA A 8 -9.10 -14.72 7.46
CA ALA A 8 -9.75 -15.16 8.68
C ALA A 8 -10.36 -13.95 9.40
N SER A 9 -11.68 -13.91 9.46
CA SER A 9 -12.46 -12.89 10.15
C SER A 9 -12.52 -13.19 11.66
N THR A 10 -11.74 -12.48 12.47
CA THR A 10 -12.02 -12.24 13.88
C THR A 10 -12.09 -10.74 14.10
N LEU A 11 -13.29 -10.26 14.42
CA LEU A 11 -13.66 -8.84 14.50
C LEU A 11 -12.93 -8.13 15.66
N VAL A 12 -11.95 -7.31 15.29
CA VAL A 12 -11.62 -6.03 15.96
C VAL A 12 -11.68 -4.97 14.86
N GLY A 13 -12.39 -3.87 15.10
CA GLY A 13 -12.92 -2.97 14.06
C GLY A 13 -11.87 -2.16 13.28
N SER A 14 -11.09 -2.81 12.43
CA SER A 14 -10.05 -2.19 11.60
C SER A 14 -9.88 -2.79 10.21
N ASP A 15 -10.91 -3.50 9.69
CA ASP A 15 -11.09 -3.68 8.24
C ASP A 15 -11.50 -2.32 7.62
N CYS A 16 -10.60 -1.34 7.71
CA CYS A 16 -10.70 -0.10 6.97
C CYS A 16 -10.28 -0.43 5.52
N PRO A 17 -11.08 -0.11 4.49
CA PRO A 17 -10.73 -0.33 3.09
C PRO A 17 -9.33 0.14 2.61
N PRO A 18 -8.65 1.14 3.21
CA PRO A 18 -7.34 1.63 2.74
C PRO A 18 -6.21 0.61 2.76
N THR A 19 -6.24 -0.39 3.65
CA THR A 19 -5.13 -1.35 3.78
C THR A 19 -5.07 -2.34 2.62
N ILE A 20 -6.18 -2.69 1.97
CA ILE A 20 -6.18 -3.66 0.87
C ILE A 20 -5.35 -3.13 -0.31
N GLY A 21 -5.54 -1.87 -0.70
CA GLY A 21 -4.80 -1.26 -1.80
C GLY A 21 -3.30 -1.15 -1.54
N LEU A 22 -2.93 -0.73 -0.32
CA LEU A 22 -1.52 -0.61 0.08
C LEU A 22 -0.84 -1.99 0.24
N LEU A 23 -1.54 -2.98 0.80
CA LEU A 23 -0.98 -4.34 0.91
C LEU A 23 -0.87 -5.02 -0.46
N ALA A 24 -1.82 -4.80 -1.36
CA ALA A 24 -1.72 -5.25 -2.75
C ALA A 24 -0.51 -4.60 -3.45
N LEU A 25 -0.29 -3.30 -3.23
CA LEU A 25 0.87 -2.60 -3.76
C LEU A 25 2.18 -3.21 -3.23
N LYS A 26 2.29 -3.43 -1.91
CA LYS A 26 3.44 -4.12 -1.30
C LYS A 26 3.72 -5.47 -1.96
N ALA A 27 2.69 -6.23 -2.30
CA ALA A 27 2.83 -7.53 -2.96
C ALA A 27 3.22 -7.43 -4.44
N ALA A 28 2.89 -6.33 -5.10
CA ALA A 28 3.11 -6.10 -6.53
C ALA A 28 4.49 -5.48 -6.86
N VAL A 29 5.24 -5.05 -5.83
CA VAL A 29 6.51 -4.35 -6.00
C VAL A 29 7.67 -5.12 -5.38
N THR A 30 8.82 -5.05 -6.05
CA THR A 30 10.11 -5.53 -5.53
C THR A 30 11.03 -4.33 -5.26
N SER A 31 11.97 -4.48 -4.33
CA SER A 31 12.96 -3.44 -4.02
C SER A 31 14.27 -4.07 -3.54
N THR A 32 15.37 -3.37 -3.78
CA THR A 32 16.69 -3.67 -3.22
C THR A 32 16.90 -3.09 -1.82
N TRP A 33 15.95 -2.29 -1.31
CA TRP A 33 15.96 -1.73 0.04
C TRP A 33 15.09 -2.57 0.99
N PRO A 34 15.69 -3.54 1.70
CA PRO A 34 14.93 -4.35 2.65
C PRO A 34 14.39 -3.46 3.79
N GLY A 35 13.10 -3.63 4.11
CA GLY A 35 12.50 -3.05 5.30
C GLY A 35 11.65 -1.79 5.09
N TYR A 36 11.60 -1.20 3.90
CA TYR A 36 10.72 -0.05 3.63
C TYR A 36 9.26 -0.35 4.00
N PHE A 37 8.77 -1.53 3.60
CA PHE A 37 7.42 -2.03 3.92
C PHE A 37 7.32 -2.83 5.23
N SER A 38 8.28 -2.73 6.14
CA SER A 38 8.29 -3.53 7.38
C SER A 38 7.06 -3.28 8.25
N GLY A 39 6.61 -2.02 8.35
CA GLY A 39 5.39 -1.66 9.09
C GLY A 39 4.07 -2.02 8.39
N TRP A 40 4.11 -2.28 7.07
CA TRP A 40 2.91 -2.52 6.27
C TRP A 40 2.41 -3.96 6.50
N THR A 41 1.58 -4.18 7.52
CA THR A 41 1.11 -5.52 7.92
C THR A 41 -0.40 -5.58 8.15
N THR A 42 -0.99 -6.75 7.95
CA THR A 42 -2.41 -6.99 8.25
C THR A 42 -2.70 -6.77 9.73
N GLY A 43 -3.83 -6.14 10.04
CA GLY A 43 -4.22 -5.85 11.42
C GLY A 43 -3.60 -4.58 12.01
N THR A 44 -2.82 -3.83 11.22
CA THR A 44 -2.34 -2.49 11.56
C THR A 44 -3.07 -1.42 10.73
N ASP A 45 -3.19 -0.23 11.28
CA ASP A 45 -3.78 0.96 10.65
C ASP A 45 -2.67 1.85 10.08
N PRO A 46 -2.67 2.18 8.77
CA PRO A 46 -1.61 2.97 8.15
C PRO A 46 -1.37 4.33 8.80
N CYS A 47 -2.43 4.94 9.35
CA CYS A 47 -2.38 6.27 9.94
C CYS A 47 -1.91 6.24 11.41
N SER A 48 -2.37 5.28 12.18
CA SER A 48 -2.10 5.17 13.62
C SER A 48 -0.80 4.42 13.90
N ASP A 49 -0.46 3.43 13.08
CA ASP A 49 0.78 2.65 13.18
C ASP A 49 1.92 3.25 12.35
N SER A 50 1.74 4.49 11.84
CA SER A 50 2.79 5.29 11.20
C SER A 50 3.51 4.56 10.07
N TRP A 51 2.76 4.02 9.10
CA TRP A 51 3.35 3.31 7.97
C TRP A 51 4.30 4.22 7.19
N THR A 52 5.52 3.72 6.92
CA THR A 52 6.53 4.46 6.15
C THR A 52 5.96 4.90 4.80
N GLY A 53 6.19 6.17 4.45
CA GLY A 53 5.73 6.78 3.20
C GLY A 53 4.25 7.13 3.14
N VAL A 54 3.47 6.82 4.18
CA VAL A 54 2.04 7.11 4.24
C VAL A 54 1.83 8.42 5.00
N THR A 55 1.07 9.34 4.41
CA THR A 55 0.57 10.54 5.09
C THR A 55 -0.93 10.45 5.21
N CYS A 56 -1.44 10.80 6.40
CA CYS A 56 -2.87 10.78 6.68
C CYS A 56 -3.42 12.17 7.05
N THR A 57 -4.72 12.33 6.82
CA THR A 57 -5.53 13.42 7.37
C THR A 57 -6.66 12.81 8.18
N GLY A 58 -6.53 12.83 9.50
CA GLY A 58 -7.37 11.99 10.37
C GLY A 58 -7.08 10.52 10.12
N THR A 59 -8.12 9.72 9.85
CA THR A 59 -8.04 8.28 9.56
C THR A 59 -7.92 7.95 8.07
N LYS A 60 -7.76 8.97 7.22
CA LYS A 60 -7.74 8.84 5.76
C LYS A 60 -6.33 8.95 5.23
N VAL A 61 -5.91 8.00 4.41
CA VAL A 61 -4.63 8.05 3.69
C VAL A 61 -4.74 9.06 2.56
N THR A 62 -3.97 10.14 2.60
CA THR A 62 -4.05 11.24 1.64
C THR A 62 -2.82 11.39 0.76
N ALA A 63 -1.66 10.90 1.19
CA ALA A 63 -0.48 10.81 0.35
C ALA A 63 0.27 9.50 0.54
N LEU A 64 0.87 9.03 -0.55
CA LEU A 64 1.79 7.92 -0.57
C LEU A 64 3.08 8.33 -1.31
N ASP A 65 4.21 8.20 -0.64
CA ASP A 65 5.52 8.53 -1.17
C ASP A 65 6.45 7.32 -1.21
N LEU A 66 6.61 6.76 -2.41
CA LEU A 66 7.48 5.62 -2.69
C LEU A 66 8.76 6.07 -3.42
N SER A 67 9.08 7.36 -3.46
CA SER A 67 10.12 7.90 -4.33
C SER A 67 11.54 7.42 -3.97
N PHE A 68 12.38 7.20 -4.99
CA PHE A 68 13.82 6.93 -4.86
C PHE A 68 14.23 5.65 -4.11
N TYR A 69 13.39 4.60 -4.11
CA TYR A 69 13.69 3.31 -3.47
C TYR A 69 13.93 2.16 -4.45
N ASN A 70 14.20 2.47 -5.73
CA ASN A 70 14.40 1.49 -6.80
C ASN A 70 13.28 0.44 -6.86
N PHE A 71 12.04 0.84 -6.60
CA PHE A 71 10.90 -0.09 -6.72
C PHE A 71 10.72 -0.50 -8.17
N GLU A 72 10.53 -1.80 -8.40
CA GLU A 72 10.18 -2.38 -9.69
C GLU A 72 8.82 -3.07 -9.60
N GLY A 73 8.02 -3.03 -10.66
CA GLY A 73 6.71 -3.67 -10.71
C GLY A 73 5.63 -2.79 -11.32
N THR A 74 4.38 -3.08 -10.98
CA THR A 74 3.20 -2.36 -11.51
C THR A 74 2.31 -1.89 -10.38
N LEU A 75 1.50 -0.87 -10.63
CA LEU A 75 0.51 -0.41 -9.67
C LEU A 75 -0.75 -1.29 -9.77
N PRO A 76 -1.16 -1.98 -8.69
CA PRO A 76 -2.35 -2.83 -8.73
C PRO A 76 -3.62 -1.98 -8.82
N ALA A 77 -4.65 -2.52 -9.48
CA ALA A 77 -5.97 -1.88 -9.57
C ALA A 77 -6.56 -1.58 -8.18
N ASP A 78 -6.28 -2.45 -7.19
CA ASP A 78 -6.74 -2.26 -5.81
C ASP A 78 -6.17 -1.00 -5.15
N LEU A 79 -5.11 -0.38 -5.69
CA LEU A 79 -4.59 0.88 -5.17
C LEU A 79 -5.65 1.99 -5.24
N SER A 80 -6.56 1.97 -6.21
CA SER A 80 -7.67 2.94 -6.31
C SER A 80 -8.73 2.77 -5.21
N LYS A 81 -8.72 1.63 -4.49
CA LYS A 81 -9.55 1.42 -3.28
C LYS A 81 -8.98 2.12 -2.04
N THR A 82 -7.77 2.69 -2.13
CA THR A 82 -7.17 3.50 -1.06
C THR A 82 -7.91 4.84 -1.01
N ALA A 83 -8.96 4.89 -0.19
CA ALA A 83 -9.84 6.03 -0.09
C ALA A 83 -9.07 7.32 0.24
N ASP A 84 -9.42 8.40 -0.48
CA ASP A 84 -8.89 9.76 -0.29
C ASP A 84 -7.42 10.01 -0.67
N LEU A 85 -6.75 9.06 -1.34
CA LEU A 85 -5.39 9.27 -1.85
C LEU A 85 -5.39 10.41 -2.89
N LYS A 86 -4.70 11.50 -2.58
CA LYS A 86 -4.60 12.71 -3.42
C LYS A 86 -3.23 12.86 -4.06
N THR A 87 -2.21 12.35 -3.40
CA THR A 87 -0.82 12.49 -3.84
C THR A 87 -0.15 11.12 -3.89
N LEU A 88 0.43 10.80 -5.04
CA LEU A 88 1.20 9.58 -5.27
C LEU A 88 2.57 9.97 -5.86
N GLN A 89 3.64 9.80 -5.08
CA GLN A 89 5.01 10.08 -5.52
C GLN A 89 5.74 8.79 -5.86
N LEU A 90 6.12 8.65 -7.12
CA LEU A 90 6.77 7.44 -7.67
C LEU A 90 8.12 7.73 -8.32
N SER A 91 8.59 8.98 -8.27
CA SER A 91 9.81 9.41 -8.95
C SER A 91 11.04 8.60 -8.52
N GLY A 92 11.97 8.37 -9.44
CA GLY A 92 13.21 7.65 -9.13
C GLY A 92 13.01 6.15 -8.88
N ASN A 93 11.97 5.56 -9.46
CA ASN A 93 11.70 4.12 -9.46
C ASN A 93 11.53 3.59 -10.89
N GLN A 94 11.30 2.28 -11.00
CA GLN A 94 11.19 1.52 -12.25
C GLN A 94 9.78 0.92 -12.40
N PHE A 95 8.75 1.68 -12.00
CA PHE A 95 7.36 1.28 -12.21
C PHE A 95 7.03 1.22 -13.71
N ALA A 96 6.28 0.20 -14.10
CA ALA A 96 5.80 0.00 -15.46
C ALA A 96 4.27 -0.10 -15.52
N GLY A 97 3.72 0.01 -16.73
CA GLY A 97 2.28 -0.08 -16.99
C GLY A 97 1.55 1.25 -16.89
N SER A 98 0.23 1.17 -16.77
CA SER A 98 -0.66 2.32 -16.65
C SER A 98 -1.01 2.63 -15.20
N LEU A 99 -1.39 3.88 -14.94
CA LEU A 99 -2.04 4.23 -13.68
C LEU A 99 -3.38 3.47 -13.56
N PRO A 100 -3.70 2.88 -12.40
CA PRO A 100 -4.98 2.23 -12.17
C PRO A 100 -6.12 3.27 -12.15
N ALA A 101 -7.30 2.84 -12.61
CA ALA A 101 -8.50 3.66 -12.72
C ALA A 101 -9.34 3.68 -11.43
#